data_AF-A0A1E3NLR1-F1
#
_entry.id   AF-A0A1E3NLR1-F1
#
_cell.length_a   1.000
_cell.length_b   1.000
_cell.length_c   1.000
_cell.angle_alpha   90.00
_cell.angle_beta   90.00
_cell.angle_gamma   90.00
#
_symmetry.space_group_name_H-M   'P 1'
#
loop_
_entity.id
_entity.type
_entity.pdbx_description
1 polymer ?
#
loop_
_entity_poly.entity_id
_entity_poly.type
_entity_poly.pdbx_seq_one_letter_code
_entity_poly.pdbx_strand_id
1 'polypeptide(L)'
;MTGKFRRESQVNESFSRAAIPILSEQHDASQHYGSIISDQDSLIQRRRASSMYSTRARQLHLASISVKNGRYQPIDTDTTTEVKMMMQSSIPLIITLLLQYSLTVASVFFVGNLGSNQLAAVSLSNLLANISSFGLIEGIASSLSTLCPQAYGRKDYKMVGMHSIRCFLMLMLLYIPIFCFWTWGAYPLLSAVVTEVEACILAAQYLKVLVWSVPGFIVFEVLKQYLQAQGIFHASTVVLLICAPFNFLLTYLLVWNKHFGIGFLGAPTAVAVTNTLMALMLLFYTCFINGYQCWCGLSMEVFKNWSRALKLAAPGVLMIEAEWLAFEIISFASSRFGTESLAAQSIVSTVCVTIYQIPFAVSVAGSTRIAWFIGSASKKAALISTHAAIYVSIGFGIFNCIVLGTGSSSIAKIFSQDEAVVNLASKVLIIGAIYQIPDCLCCVLGGVLRGQGRQYIGGWLNLFSYYVLALPVAFLFGFHFELELFGLWIGMIVALVFVSTCELFFVLASDWETIIKDSLVEDLDGQMPHTSHNDSGYEDAINDDTLSLRPSRSYGSLIDHNLLSPTISSATLGQLDPSVLHI
;
A
#
# COMPACT_ATOMS: atom_id res chain seq x y z
N MET A 1 41.97 -83.91 -8.62
CA MET A 1 43.11 -83.62 -7.71
C MET A 1 43.34 -82.12 -7.77
N THR A 2 42.61 -81.35 -6.97
CA THR A 2 42.92 -80.88 -5.60
C THR A 2 43.72 -79.58 -5.58
N GLY A 3 43.07 -78.54 -5.04
CA GLY A 3 43.71 -77.43 -4.33
C GLY A 3 43.41 -76.06 -4.94
N LYS A 4 42.98 -75.03 -4.22
CA LYS A 4 42.37 -74.85 -2.89
C LYS A 4 42.26 -73.32 -2.78
N PHE A 5 41.12 -72.75 -2.41
CA PHE A 5 41.06 -71.74 -1.35
C PHE A 5 39.65 -71.68 -0.78
N ARG A 6 39.61 -71.77 0.54
CA ARG A 6 38.50 -72.05 1.44
C ARG A 6 38.17 -70.76 2.17
N ARG A 7 36.88 -70.44 2.36
CA ARG A 7 36.35 -69.85 3.60
C ARG A 7 34.85 -70.13 3.72
N GLU A 8 34.53 -71.02 4.66
CA GLU A 8 33.29 -71.11 5.45
C GLU A 8 33.05 -69.75 6.16
N SER A 9 31.90 -69.33 6.68
CA SER A 9 30.65 -69.97 7.13
C SER A 9 29.58 -68.87 7.32
N GLN A 10 28.31 -69.21 7.12
CA GLN A 10 27.14 -68.45 7.57
C GLN A 10 27.04 -68.41 9.11
N VAL A 11 26.39 -67.36 9.66
CA VAL A 11 25.13 -67.44 10.44
C VAL A 11 24.96 -66.24 11.42
N ASN A 12 23.78 -65.61 11.30
CA ASN A 12 22.94 -64.85 12.23
C ASN A 12 23.16 -63.38 12.66
N GLU A 13 22.12 -62.61 12.28
CA GLU A 13 21.26 -61.72 13.10
C GLU A 13 21.89 -60.57 13.88
N SER A 14 21.63 -59.34 13.40
CA SER A 14 20.90 -58.31 14.16
C SER A 14 21.00 -56.95 13.45
N PHE A 15 20.01 -56.55 12.67
CA PHE A 15 19.74 -55.12 12.41
C PHE A 15 18.24 -54.94 12.18
N SER A 16 17.55 -54.52 13.23
CA SER A 16 16.19 -53.99 13.20
C SER A 16 16.25 -52.51 13.58
N ARG A 17 15.41 -51.72 12.89
CA ARG A 17 14.98 -50.32 13.12
C ARG A 17 15.60 -49.25 12.21
N ALA A 18 14.87 -48.96 11.13
CA ALA A 18 14.41 -47.61 10.76
C ALA A 18 13.48 -47.73 9.53
N ALA A 19 12.23 -48.14 9.74
CA ALA A 19 11.21 -48.14 8.70
C ALA A 19 10.22 -47.00 8.95
N ILE A 20 10.12 -46.11 7.96
CA ILE A 20 9.10 -45.08 7.80
C ILE A 20 7.74 -45.78 7.68
N PRO A 21 6.71 -45.46 8.47
CA PRO A 21 5.41 -46.09 8.31
C PRO A 21 4.68 -45.46 7.12
N ILE A 22 4.62 -46.20 6.02
CA ILE A 22 3.66 -46.01 4.93
C ILE A 22 2.33 -46.54 5.45
N LEU A 23 1.36 -45.66 5.72
CA LEU A 23 0.00 -46.05 6.08
C LEU A 23 -0.76 -46.45 4.82
N SER A 24 -1.16 -47.72 4.78
CA SER A 24 -2.09 -48.32 3.83
C SER A 24 -3.52 -47.85 4.08
N GLU A 25 -4.22 -47.46 3.01
CA GLU A 25 -5.65 -47.14 2.99
C GLU A 25 -6.51 -48.37 3.34
N GLN A 26 -7.47 -48.18 4.24
CA GLN A 26 -8.72 -48.94 4.25
C GLN A 26 -9.86 -47.94 4.04
N HIS A 27 -10.58 -48.16 2.94
CA HIS A 27 -11.79 -47.45 2.51
C HIS A 27 -12.91 -47.61 3.53
N ASP A 28 -13.52 -46.50 3.96
CA ASP A 28 -14.92 -46.47 4.37
C ASP A 28 -15.57 -45.19 3.83
N ALA A 29 -16.61 -45.39 3.02
CA ALA A 29 -17.23 -44.39 2.18
C ALA A 29 -18.15 -43.44 2.98
N SER A 30 -17.70 -42.21 3.23
CA SER A 30 -18.57 -41.07 3.59
C SER A 30 -17.88 -39.70 3.44
N GLN A 31 -17.19 -39.44 2.32
CA GLN A 31 -16.47 -38.17 2.12
C GLN A 31 -16.75 -37.53 0.75
N HIS A 32 -17.81 -36.71 0.64
CA HIS A 32 -17.93 -35.72 -0.45
C HIS A 32 -18.09 -34.27 0.03
N TYR A 33 -17.80 -33.99 1.30
CA TYR A 33 -17.61 -32.62 1.81
C TYR A 33 -16.19 -32.38 2.38
N GLY A 34 -15.34 -33.43 2.44
CA GLY A 34 -14.05 -33.41 3.14
C GLY A 34 -12.81 -33.12 2.27
N SER A 35 -12.89 -33.26 0.94
CA SER A 35 -11.71 -33.20 0.06
C SER A 35 -11.10 -31.81 -0.08
N ILE A 36 -11.93 -30.76 -0.19
CA ILE A 36 -11.44 -29.38 -0.34
C ILE A 36 -10.75 -28.90 0.94
N ILE A 37 -11.29 -29.28 2.10
CA ILE A 37 -10.74 -28.90 3.41
C ILE A 37 -9.41 -29.62 3.67
N SER A 38 -9.29 -30.90 3.29
CA SER A 38 -8.03 -31.64 3.43
C SER A 38 -6.91 -31.08 2.54
N ASP A 39 -7.25 -30.66 1.32
CA ASP A 39 -6.27 -30.07 0.40
C ASP A 39 -5.79 -28.69 0.88
N GLN A 40 -6.71 -27.84 1.35
CA GLN A 40 -6.38 -26.51 1.87
C GLN A 40 -5.48 -26.59 3.12
N ASP A 41 -5.78 -27.47 4.06
CA ASP A 41 -4.96 -27.70 5.24
C ASP A 41 -3.57 -28.22 4.87
N SER A 42 -3.48 -29.13 3.89
CA SER A 42 -2.20 -29.65 3.42
C SER A 42 -1.31 -28.56 2.80
N LEU A 43 -1.91 -27.64 2.03
CA LEU A 43 -1.22 -26.50 1.41
C LEU A 43 -0.69 -25.51 2.46
N ILE A 44 -1.51 -25.18 3.47
CA ILE A 44 -1.10 -24.33 4.59
C ILE A 44 0.09 -24.95 5.32
N GLN A 45 0.06 -26.27 5.58
CA GLN A 45 1.16 -26.95 6.28
C GLN A 45 2.46 -26.96 5.46
N ARG A 46 2.40 -27.20 4.14
CA ARG A 46 3.57 -27.12 3.24
C ARG A 46 4.17 -25.71 3.25
N ARG A 47 3.32 -24.68 3.18
CA ARG A 47 3.75 -23.28 3.23
C ARG A 47 4.34 -22.93 4.59
N ARG A 48 3.81 -23.41 5.71
CA ARG A 48 4.44 -23.16 7.02
C ARG A 48 5.80 -23.83 7.15
N ALA A 49 5.96 -25.04 6.62
CA ALA A 49 7.26 -25.73 6.58
C ALA A 49 8.32 -24.88 5.87
N SER A 50 8.00 -24.29 4.72
CA SER A 50 8.95 -23.45 3.98
C SER A 50 9.35 -22.16 4.71
N SER A 51 8.69 -21.78 5.81
CA SER A 51 8.96 -20.50 6.52
C SER A 51 10.14 -20.63 7.42
N MET A 52 10.27 -21.81 8.04
CA MET A 52 11.31 -22.10 9.00
C MET A 52 12.69 -21.89 8.38
N TYR A 53 12.83 -22.26 7.11
CA TYR A 53 14.08 -22.18 6.38
C TYR A 53 14.35 -20.78 5.77
N SER A 54 13.35 -19.90 5.68
CA SER A 54 13.54 -18.56 5.14
C SER A 54 14.07 -17.59 6.20
N THR A 55 15.33 -17.16 6.03
CA THR A 55 15.96 -16.12 6.88
C THR A 55 15.15 -14.83 6.89
N ARG A 56 14.58 -14.45 5.75
CA ARG A 56 13.76 -13.25 5.60
C ARG A 56 12.43 -13.37 6.32
N ALA A 57 11.76 -14.52 6.22
CA ALA A 57 10.54 -14.77 6.99
C ALA A 57 10.82 -14.72 8.50
N ARG A 58 11.99 -15.19 8.96
CA ARG A 58 12.41 -15.05 10.37
C ARG A 58 12.64 -13.59 10.77
N GLN A 59 13.35 -12.79 9.96
CA GLN A 59 13.55 -11.36 10.23
C GLN A 59 12.24 -10.59 10.33
N LEU A 60 11.28 -10.94 9.47
CA LEU A 60 9.94 -10.37 9.50
C LEU A 60 9.03 -11.04 10.56
N HIS A 61 9.51 -11.95 11.41
CA HIS A 61 8.65 -12.69 12.36
C HIS A 61 7.41 -13.34 11.70
N LEU A 62 7.57 -13.79 10.46
CA LEU A 62 6.58 -14.53 9.67
C LEU A 62 6.87 -16.04 9.62
N ALA A 63 7.91 -16.50 10.31
CA ALA A 63 8.26 -17.90 10.36
C ALA A 63 7.55 -18.61 11.51
N SER A 64 6.88 -19.74 11.24
CA SER A 64 6.43 -20.64 12.30
C SER A 64 7.65 -21.20 13.02
N ILE A 65 7.71 -21.11 14.36
CA ILE A 65 8.86 -21.60 15.15
C ILE A 65 8.53 -22.93 15.85
N SER A 66 7.24 -23.28 15.97
CA SER A 66 6.78 -24.44 16.73
C SER A 66 6.13 -25.51 15.85
N VAL A 67 6.52 -26.77 16.10
CA VAL A 67 5.83 -27.97 15.61
C VAL A 67 5.19 -28.66 16.82
N LYS A 68 3.88 -28.90 16.78
CA LYS A 68 3.18 -29.72 17.79
C LYS A 68 2.42 -30.83 17.08
N ASN A 69 2.55 -32.07 17.56
CA ASN A 69 1.89 -33.26 17.00
C ASN A 69 2.09 -33.42 15.48
N GLY A 70 3.30 -33.15 14.98
CA GLY A 70 3.62 -33.22 13.55
C GLY A 70 3.01 -32.11 12.67
N ARG A 71 2.31 -31.12 13.27
CA ARG A 71 1.73 -29.98 12.56
C ARG A 71 2.46 -28.67 12.89
N TYR A 72 2.76 -27.90 11.85
CA TYR A 72 3.32 -26.55 11.97
C TYR A 72 2.25 -25.59 12.50
N GLN A 73 2.59 -24.95 13.63
CA GLN A 73 1.67 -24.04 14.31
C GLN A 73 1.53 -22.71 13.54
N PRO A 74 0.38 -22.03 13.68
CA PRO A 74 0.22 -20.65 13.22
C PRO A 74 1.30 -19.76 13.84
N ILE A 75 1.60 -18.64 13.16
CA ILE A 75 2.54 -17.66 13.70
C ILE A 75 1.93 -17.06 14.97
N ASP A 76 2.74 -16.95 16.02
CA ASP A 76 2.36 -16.31 17.29
C ASP A 76 3.20 -15.05 17.48
N THR A 77 2.58 -13.99 17.99
CA THR A 77 3.18 -12.68 18.17
C THR A 77 2.66 -12.03 19.44
N ASP A 78 3.36 -10.99 19.90
CA ASP A 78 2.91 -10.16 21.01
C ASP A 78 2.72 -8.70 20.57
N THR A 79 1.84 -7.98 21.27
CA THR A 79 1.49 -6.59 20.98
C THR A 79 2.73 -5.70 20.96
N THR A 80 3.66 -5.89 21.90
CA THR A 80 4.91 -5.11 21.97
C THR A 80 5.79 -5.27 20.73
N THR A 81 5.87 -6.51 20.22
CA THR A 81 6.65 -6.84 19.03
C THR A 81 6.00 -6.23 17.78
N GLU A 82 4.68 -6.34 17.67
CA GLU A 82 3.93 -5.80 16.54
C GLU A 82 4.01 -4.27 16.49
N VAL A 83 3.84 -3.57 17.63
CA VAL A 83 4.05 -2.11 17.72
C VAL A 83 5.46 -1.73 17.27
N LYS A 84 6.49 -2.41 17.78
CA LYS A 84 7.88 -2.12 17.42
C LYS A 84 8.11 -2.29 15.91
N MET A 85 7.59 -3.37 15.30
CA MET A 85 7.76 -3.63 13.87
C MET A 85 7.01 -2.62 13.00
N MET A 86 5.77 -2.27 13.37
CA MET A 86 5.00 -1.25 12.66
C MET A 86 5.74 0.09 12.68
N MET A 87 6.24 0.51 13.85
CA MET A 87 6.98 1.77 13.99
C MET A 87 8.27 1.77 13.17
N GLN A 88 9.07 0.70 13.24
CA GLN A 88 10.30 0.58 12.46
C GLN A 88 10.05 0.62 10.95
N SER A 89 8.96 0.00 10.49
CA SER A 89 8.58 -0.03 9.08
C SER A 89 7.99 1.30 8.61
N SER A 90 7.38 2.07 9.52
CA SER A 90 6.75 3.35 9.20
C SER A 90 7.76 4.48 9.02
N ILE A 91 8.88 4.49 9.75
CA ILE A 91 9.87 5.59 9.68
C ILE A 91 10.36 5.86 8.24
N PRO A 92 10.83 4.85 7.46
CA PRO A 92 11.24 5.08 6.07
C PRO A 92 10.08 5.55 5.17
N LEU A 93 8.85 5.12 5.47
CA LEU A 93 7.65 5.53 4.73
C LEU A 93 7.28 6.99 5.01
N ILE A 94 7.39 7.44 6.26
CA ILE A 94 7.17 8.86 6.61
C ILE A 94 8.12 9.74 5.79
N ILE A 95 9.41 9.37 5.77
CA ILE A 95 10.42 10.10 4.98
C ILE A 95 10.09 10.04 3.49
N THR A 96 9.68 8.87 2.98
CA THR A 96 9.25 8.70 1.57
C THR A 96 8.13 9.68 1.23
N LEU A 97 7.06 9.70 2.01
CA LEU A 97 5.88 10.52 1.76
C LEU A 97 6.19 12.02 1.85
N LEU A 98 6.98 12.44 2.85
CA LEU A 98 7.41 13.84 2.98
C LEU A 98 8.29 14.28 1.80
N LEU A 99 9.24 13.44 1.38
CA LEU A 99 10.08 13.74 0.21
C LEU A 99 9.25 13.77 -1.07
N GLN A 100 8.27 12.87 -1.23
CA GLN A 100 7.38 12.86 -2.39
C GLN A 100 6.53 14.15 -2.44
N TYR A 101 6.00 14.58 -1.31
CA TYR A 101 5.26 15.85 -1.19
C TYR A 101 6.14 17.08 -1.48
N SER A 102 7.44 17.02 -1.16
CA SER A 102 8.36 18.14 -1.38
C SER A 102 8.50 18.56 -2.85
N LEU A 103 8.25 17.65 -3.81
CA LEU A 103 8.29 17.97 -5.25
C LEU A 103 7.22 19.02 -5.61
N THR A 104 6.02 18.87 -5.05
CA THR A 104 4.92 19.81 -5.24
C THR A 104 5.24 21.15 -4.58
N VAL A 105 5.78 21.12 -3.35
CA VAL A 105 6.18 22.32 -2.61
C VAL A 105 7.27 23.10 -3.36
N ALA A 106 8.27 22.42 -3.91
CA ALA A 106 9.32 23.05 -4.71
C ALA A 106 8.74 23.77 -5.93
N SER A 107 7.82 23.11 -6.64
CA SER A 107 7.16 23.69 -7.83
C SER A 107 6.40 24.98 -7.48
N VAL A 108 5.63 24.97 -6.39
CA VAL A 108 4.89 26.15 -5.91
C VAL A 108 5.84 27.26 -5.49
N PHE A 109 6.92 26.94 -4.77
CA PHE A 109 7.90 27.91 -4.30
C PHE A 109 8.63 28.64 -5.43
N PHE A 110 9.18 27.90 -6.41
CA PHE A 110 9.93 28.51 -7.51
C PHE A 110 9.04 29.32 -8.44
N VAL A 111 7.84 28.82 -8.74
CA VAL A 111 6.89 29.51 -9.63
C VAL A 111 6.23 30.70 -8.93
N GLY A 112 6.02 30.65 -7.61
CA GLY A 112 5.45 31.74 -6.84
C GLY A 112 6.24 33.05 -6.94
N ASN A 113 7.55 32.97 -7.18
CA ASN A 113 8.40 34.14 -7.38
C ASN A 113 8.30 34.77 -8.78
N LEU A 114 7.63 34.11 -9.74
CA LEU A 114 7.41 34.66 -11.09
C LEU A 114 6.24 35.65 -11.14
N GLY A 115 5.27 35.51 -10.24
CA GLY A 115 4.09 36.36 -10.16
C GLY A 115 2.87 35.66 -9.58
N SER A 116 1.86 36.47 -9.20
CA SER A 116 0.62 35.99 -8.57
C SER A 116 -0.22 35.12 -9.51
N ASN A 117 -0.29 35.46 -10.80
CA ASN A 117 -1.09 34.71 -11.79
C ASN A 117 -0.48 33.32 -12.04
N GLN A 118 0.84 33.22 -12.07
CA GLN A 118 1.58 31.97 -12.22
C GLN A 118 1.39 31.08 -10.98
N LEU A 119 1.45 31.67 -9.78
CA LEU A 119 1.21 30.94 -8.53
C LEU A 119 -0.20 30.35 -8.49
N ALA A 120 -1.21 31.17 -8.80
CA ALA A 120 -2.60 30.73 -8.87
C ALA A 120 -2.79 29.59 -9.90
N ALA A 121 -2.14 29.71 -11.06
CA ALA A 121 -2.18 28.68 -12.10
C ALA A 121 -1.56 27.34 -11.66
N VAL A 122 -0.41 27.36 -10.97
CA VAL A 122 0.21 26.12 -10.45
C VAL A 122 -0.67 25.48 -9.38
N SER A 123 -1.21 26.26 -8.45
CA SER A 123 -2.10 25.73 -7.40
C SER A 123 -3.36 25.11 -8.02
N LEU A 124 -3.99 25.78 -8.98
CA LEU A 124 -5.17 25.27 -9.69
C LEU A 124 -4.86 24.00 -10.51
N SER A 125 -3.65 23.95 -11.10
CA SER A 125 -3.19 22.76 -11.83
C SER A 125 -2.94 21.58 -10.90
N ASN A 126 -2.26 21.80 -9.77
CA ASN A 126 -1.97 20.77 -8.78
C ASN A 126 -3.27 20.23 -8.16
N LEU A 127 -4.23 21.12 -7.87
CA LEU A 127 -5.58 20.74 -7.45
C LEU A 127 -6.23 19.77 -8.43
N LEU A 128 -6.32 20.18 -9.70
CA LEU A 128 -6.92 19.34 -10.74
C LEU A 128 -6.11 18.05 -10.93
N ALA A 129 -4.78 18.11 -10.81
CA ALA A 129 -3.91 16.95 -10.97
C ALA A 129 -4.07 15.91 -9.85
N ASN A 130 -4.22 16.37 -8.61
CA ASN A 130 -4.45 15.52 -7.46
C ASN A 130 -5.77 14.76 -7.59
N ILE A 131 -6.87 15.47 -7.91
CA ILE A 131 -8.22 14.87 -8.00
C ILE A 131 -8.38 13.99 -9.25
N SER A 132 -7.89 14.44 -10.41
CA SER A 132 -8.15 13.74 -11.68
C SER A 132 -7.11 12.71 -12.09
N SER A 133 -5.98 12.61 -11.37
CA SER A 133 -4.92 11.64 -11.69
C SER A 133 -4.28 11.02 -10.46
N PHE A 134 -3.58 11.80 -9.61
CA PHE A 134 -2.74 11.20 -8.57
C PHE A 134 -3.54 10.43 -7.52
N GLY A 135 -4.66 10.98 -7.05
CA GLY A 135 -5.57 10.30 -6.13
C GLY A 135 -6.21 9.05 -6.73
N LEU A 136 -6.62 9.08 -8.00
CA LEU A 136 -7.10 7.90 -8.72
C LEU A 136 -6.03 6.80 -8.82
N ILE A 137 -4.79 7.18 -9.14
CA ILE A 137 -3.66 6.24 -9.25
C ILE A 137 -3.36 5.62 -7.90
N GLU A 138 -3.26 6.42 -6.84
CA GLU A 138 -3.03 5.94 -5.48
C GLU A 138 -4.18 5.07 -4.98
N GLY A 139 -5.43 5.44 -5.27
CA GLY A 139 -6.64 4.70 -4.93
C GLY A 139 -6.68 3.33 -5.59
N ILE A 140 -6.38 3.25 -6.88
CA ILE A 140 -6.26 1.99 -7.60
C ILE A 140 -5.08 1.17 -7.09
N ALA A 141 -3.90 1.80 -6.95
CA ALA A 141 -2.69 1.15 -6.50
C ALA A 141 -2.89 0.56 -5.11
N SER A 142 -3.67 1.20 -4.23
CA SER A 142 -3.98 0.73 -2.87
C SER A 142 -4.55 -0.70 -2.81
N SER A 143 -5.15 -1.20 -3.90
CA SER A 143 -5.55 -2.62 -3.99
C SER A 143 -4.37 -3.60 -3.85
N LEU A 144 -3.16 -3.19 -4.23
CA LEU A 144 -1.95 -3.97 -4.06
C LEU A 144 -1.55 -4.11 -2.59
N SER A 145 -1.93 -3.17 -1.72
CA SER A 145 -1.73 -3.29 -0.26
C SER A 145 -2.51 -4.45 0.37
N THR A 146 -3.54 -4.95 -0.33
CA THR A 146 -4.25 -6.19 0.02
C THR A 146 -3.60 -7.39 -0.68
N LEU A 147 -3.61 -7.35 -2.02
CA LEU A 147 -3.33 -8.52 -2.87
C LEU A 147 -1.89 -9.01 -2.71
N CYS A 148 -0.92 -8.10 -2.79
CA CYS A 148 0.49 -8.45 -2.77
C CYS A 148 0.94 -8.95 -1.39
N PRO A 149 0.66 -8.27 -0.27
CA PRO A 149 1.01 -8.79 1.05
C PRO A 149 0.28 -10.10 1.39
N GLN A 150 -1.00 -10.26 1.04
CA GLN A 150 -1.68 -11.54 1.29
C GLN A 150 -1.06 -12.69 0.48
N ALA A 151 -0.67 -12.46 -0.77
CA ALA A 151 0.06 -13.44 -1.59
C ALA A 151 1.46 -13.73 -1.02
N TYR A 152 2.16 -12.69 -0.55
CA TYR A 152 3.48 -12.84 0.09
C TYR A 152 3.41 -13.62 1.41
N GLY A 153 2.37 -13.38 2.23
CA GLY A 153 2.11 -14.12 3.48
C GLY A 153 1.80 -15.60 3.23
N ARG A 154 1.12 -15.90 2.11
CA ARG A 154 0.94 -17.25 1.57
C ARG A 154 2.20 -17.84 0.96
N LYS A 155 3.22 -17.01 0.66
CA LYS A 155 4.44 -17.36 -0.08
C LYS A 155 4.21 -17.77 -1.52
N ASP A 156 3.13 -17.26 -2.10
CA ASP A 156 3.00 -17.24 -3.53
C ASP A 156 3.70 -16.00 -4.09
N TYR A 157 5.03 -16.08 -4.18
CA TYR A 157 5.86 -14.98 -4.67
C TYR A 157 5.58 -14.65 -6.14
N LYS A 158 5.13 -15.62 -6.94
CA LYS A 158 4.73 -15.40 -8.34
C LYS A 158 3.48 -14.53 -8.41
N MET A 159 2.49 -14.79 -7.55
CA MET A 159 1.27 -13.99 -7.54
C MET A 159 1.48 -12.53 -7.12
N VAL A 160 2.47 -12.25 -6.26
CA VAL A 160 2.87 -10.87 -5.93
C VAL A 160 3.25 -10.09 -7.18
N GLY A 161 4.16 -10.63 -8.02
CA GLY A 161 4.53 -10.00 -9.29
C GLY A 161 3.36 -9.90 -10.26
N MET A 162 2.53 -10.94 -10.33
CA MET A 162 1.37 -10.98 -11.24
C MET A 162 0.36 -9.88 -10.92
N HIS A 163 0.01 -9.68 -9.64
CA HIS A 163 -0.90 -8.62 -9.21
C HIS A 163 -0.33 -7.23 -9.50
N SER A 164 0.97 -7.01 -9.28
CA SER A 164 1.62 -5.74 -9.60
C SER A 164 1.59 -5.42 -11.09
N ILE A 165 1.87 -6.38 -11.99
CA ILE A 165 1.78 -6.14 -13.43
C ILE A 165 0.33 -5.88 -13.86
N ARG A 166 -0.65 -6.62 -13.32
CA ARG A 166 -2.09 -6.38 -13.57
C ARG A 166 -2.50 -4.96 -13.19
N CYS A 167 -2.11 -4.50 -12.01
CA CYS A 167 -2.38 -3.14 -11.55
C CYS A 167 -1.69 -2.09 -12.44
N PHE A 168 -0.43 -2.32 -12.82
CA PHE A 168 0.29 -1.46 -13.77
C PHE A 168 -0.46 -1.31 -15.09
N LEU A 169 -0.90 -2.41 -15.71
CA LEU A 169 -1.66 -2.34 -16.96
C LEU A 169 -2.99 -1.61 -16.81
N MET A 170 -3.69 -1.82 -15.69
CA MET A 170 -4.93 -1.12 -15.39
C MET A 170 -4.72 0.40 -15.25
N LEU A 171 -3.64 0.81 -14.58
CA LEU A 171 -3.26 2.22 -14.44
C LEU A 171 -2.82 2.82 -15.77
N MET A 172 -2.10 2.08 -16.61
CA MET A 172 -1.74 2.52 -17.96
C MET A 172 -2.96 2.68 -18.87
N LEU A 173 -4.00 1.87 -18.67
CA LEU A 173 -5.28 2.07 -19.36
C LEU A 173 -5.98 3.35 -18.88
N LEU A 174 -5.95 3.63 -17.58
CA LEU A 174 -6.49 4.87 -17.00
C LEU A 174 -5.69 6.12 -17.42
N TYR A 175 -4.40 5.98 -17.72
CA TYR A 175 -3.58 7.07 -18.23
C TYR A 175 -4.12 7.66 -19.53
N ILE A 176 -4.74 6.85 -20.41
CA ILE A 176 -5.26 7.32 -21.71
C ILE A 176 -6.34 8.40 -21.54
N PRO A 177 -7.44 8.18 -20.79
CA PRO A 177 -8.44 9.23 -20.57
C PRO A 177 -7.89 10.41 -19.78
N ILE A 178 -6.98 10.22 -18.81
CA ILE A 178 -6.30 11.32 -18.12
C ILE A 178 -5.52 12.18 -19.11
N PHE A 179 -4.78 11.55 -20.02
CA PHE A 179 -4.02 12.25 -21.05
C PHE A 179 -4.94 13.07 -21.95
N CYS A 180 -6.03 12.48 -22.43
CA CYS A 180 -7.01 13.21 -23.24
C CYS A 180 -7.65 14.38 -22.47
N PHE A 181 -7.99 14.15 -21.21
CA PHE A 181 -8.64 15.16 -20.37
C PHE A 181 -7.72 16.34 -20.08
N TRP A 182 -6.45 16.12 -19.72
CA TRP A 182 -5.52 17.22 -19.42
C TRP A 182 -5.09 18.00 -20.67
N THR A 183 -5.01 17.34 -21.81
CA THR A 183 -4.57 17.99 -23.06
C THR A 183 -5.68 18.81 -23.72
N TRP A 184 -6.93 18.34 -23.70
CA TRP A 184 -8.04 19.01 -24.40
C TRP A 184 -9.16 19.50 -23.47
N GLY A 185 -9.42 18.82 -22.36
CA GLY A 185 -10.54 19.09 -21.45
C GLY A 185 -10.25 20.02 -20.27
N ALA A 186 -8.97 20.21 -19.89
CA ALA A 186 -8.59 21.00 -18.72
C ALA A 186 -9.02 22.47 -18.82
N TYR A 187 -8.76 23.13 -19.96
CA TYR A 187 -9.11 24.55 -20.13
C TYR A 187 -10.63 24.81 -20.05
N PRO A 188 -11.50 24.10 -20.80
CA PRO A 188 -12.94 24.27 -20.69
C PRO A 188 -13.46 24.09 -19.26
N LEU A 189 -12.99 23.06 -18.54
CA LEU A 189 -13.40 22.84 -17.15
C LEU A 189 -12.96 23.99 -16.24
N LEU A 190 -11.68 24.38 -16.30
CA LEU A 190 -11.16 25.44 -15.45
C LEU A 190 -11.85 26.77 -15.72
N SER A 191 -12.12 27.09 -17.00
CA SER A 191 -12.85 28.31 -17.38
C SER A 191 -14.32 28.33 -16.93
N ALA A 192 -14.91 27.17 -16.66
CA ALA A 192 -16.28 27.06 -16.15
C ALA A 192 -16.36 27.28 -14.63
N VAL A 193 -15.27 27.00 -13.90
CA VAL A 193 -15.22 27.07 -12.43
C VAL A 193 -14.56 28.36 -11.95
N VAL A 194 -13.52 28.83 -12.65
CA VAL A 194 -12.69 29.97 -12.25
C VAL A 194 -12.89 31.12 -13.23
N THR A 195 -13.12 32.32 -12.70
CA THR A 195 -13.38 33.54 -13.49
C THR A 195 -12.12 34.07 -14.19
N GLU A 196 -10.95 33.81 -13.62
CA GLU A 196 -9.68 34.40 -14.07
C GLU A 196 -9.11 33.66 -15.28
N VAL A 197 -9.37 34.22 -16.47
CA VAL A 197 -9.06 33.59 -17.76
C VAL A 197 -7.56 33.32 -17.92
N GLU A 198 -6.69 34.24 -17.51
CA GLU A 198 -5.23 34.08 -17.65
C GLU A 198 -4.70 32.92 -16.80
N ALA A 199 -5.17 32.79 -15.55
CA ALA A 199 -4.79 31.68 -14.68
C ALA A 199 -5.27 30.33 -15.24
N CYS A 200 -6.46 30.29 -15.86
CA CYS A 200 -6.99 29.08 -16.52
C CYS A 200 -6.14 28.64 -17.72
N ILE A 201 -5.68 29.60 -18.54
CA ILE A 201 -4.81 29.30 -19.69
C ILE A 201 -3.48 28.74 -19.22
N LEU A 202 -2.84 29.40 -18.25
CA LEU A 202 -1.56 28.96 -17.68
C LEU A 202 -1.69 27.58 -17.01
N ALA A 203 -2.78 27.35 -16.28
CA ALA A 203 -3.02 26.06 -15.62
C ALA A 203 -3.19 24.91 -16.62
N ALA A 204 -3.95 25.14 -17.70
CA ALA A 204 -4.10 24.14 -18.76
C ALA A 204 -2.76 23.84 -19.49
N GLN A 205 -1.90 24.85 -19.67
CA GLN A 205 -0.56 24.64 -20.22
C GLN A 205 0.34 23.85 -19.27
N TYR A 206 0.25 24.11 -17.97
CA TYR A 206 0.98 23.36 -16.95
C TYR A 206 0.58 21.87 -16.97
N LEU A 207 -0.72 21.57 -16.98
CA LEU A 207 -1.23 20.19 -17.03
C LEU A 207 -0.82 19.45 -18.31
N LYS A 208 -0.81 20.12 -19.46
CA LYS A 208 -0.32 19.55 -20.73
C LYS A 208 1.12 19.05 -20.66
N VAL A 209 1.96 19.69 -19.85
CA VAL A 209 3.35 19.23 -19.63
C VAL A 209 3.40 18.18 -18.52
N LEU A 210 2.66 18.40 -17.43
CA LEU A 210 2.62 17.50 -16.28
C LEU A 210 2.12 16.09 -16.65
N VAL A 211 1.29 15.95 -17.68
CA VAL A 211 0.76 14.66 -18.15
C VAL A 211 1.85 13.64 -18.48
N TRP A 212 3.04 14.09 -18.89
CA TRP A 212 4.19 13.23 -19.18
C TRP A 212 4.84 12.66 -17.92
N SER A 213 4.54 13.23 -16.75
CA SER A 213 4.98 12.70 -15.45
C SER A 213 4.21 11.47 -14.99
N VAL A 214 2.98 11.29 -15.50
CA VAL A 214 2.02 10.29 -15.00
C VAL A 214 2.51 8.85 -15.19
N PRO A 215 3.06 8.42 -16.34
CA PRO A 215 3.59 7.07 -16.49
C PRO A 215 4.72 6.75 -15.51
N GLY A 216 5.62 7.70 -15.25
CA GLY A 216 6.68 7.56 -14.25
C GLY A 216 6.11 7.41 -12.85
N PHE A 217 5.11 8.22 -12.50
CA PHE A 217 4.40 8.11 -11.23
C PHE A 217 3.71 6.75 -11.05
N ILE A 218 3.02 6.24 -12.07
CA ILE A 218 2.37 4.92 -12.06
C ILE A 218 3.38 3.81 -11.76
N VAL A 219 4.51 3.79 -12.49
CA VAL A 219 5.55 2.76 -12.29
C VAL A 219 6.12 2.84 -10.88
N PHE A 220 6.41 4.06 -10.40
CA PHE A 220 6.92 4.28 -9.05
C PHE A 220 5.94 3.78 -7.98
N GLU A 221 4.66 4.13 -8.08
CA GLU A 221 3.64 3.72 -7.11
C GLU A 221 3.44 2.20 -7.08
N VAL A 222 3.36 1.55 -8.23
CA VAL A 222 3.22 0.09 -8.31
C VAL A 222 4.44 -0.62 -7.72
N LEU A 223 5.65 -0.19 -8.08
CA LEU A 223 6.88 -0.78 -7.55
C LEU A 223 7.05 -0.51 -6.06
N LYS A 224 6.67 0.68 -5.58
CA LYS A 224 6.68 1.03 -4.17
C LYS A 224 5.81 0.04 -3.38
N GLN A 225 4.58 -0.22 -3.82
CA GLN A 225 3.71 -1.20 -3.15
C GLN A 225 4.20 -2.65 -3.31
N TYR A 226 4.78 -3.01 -4.46
CA TYR A 226 5.40 -4.32 -4.68
C TYR A 226 6.55 -4.60 -3.71
N LEU A 227 7.39 -3.61 -3.43
CA LEU A 227 8.52 -3.72 -2.49
C LEU A 227 8.05 -3.70 -1.04
N GLN A 228 7.09 -2.84 -0.70
CA GLN A 228 6.46 -2.79 0.62
C GLN A 228 5.80 -4.13 0.99
N ALA A 229 5.13 -4.77 0.04
CA ALA A 229 4.52 -6.08 0.25
C ALA A 229 5.52 -7.18 0.62
N GLN A 230 6.80 -6.99 0.31
CA GLN A 230 7.90 -7.91 0.66
C GLN A 230 8.64 -7.49 1.95
N GLY A 231 8.24 -6.37 2.55
CA GLY A 231 8.87 -5.78 3.74
C GLY A 231 10.05 -4.86 3.43
N ILE A 232 10.24 -4.42 2.18
CA ILE A 232 11.31 -3.51 1.78
C ILE A 232 10.80 -2.06 1.81
N PHE A 233 10.56 -1.53 3.01
CA PHE A 233 9.99 -0.20 3.18
C PHE A 233 10.97 0.96 2.87
N HIS A 234 12.27 0.70 2.88
CA HIS A 234 13.31 1.72 2.73
C HIS A 234 13.73 2.01 1.28
N ALA A 235 13.35 1.16 0.32
CA ALA A 235 13.80 1.29 -1.07
C ALA A 235 13.32 2.61 -1.72
N SER A 236 12.04 2.95 -1.53
CA SER A 236 11.48 4.21 -2.00
C SER A 236 12.15 5.42 -1.35
N THR A 237 12.49 5.31 -0.05
CA THR A 237 13.19 6.37 0.69
C THR A 237 14.56 6.68 0.08
N VAL A 238 15.35 5.65 -0.23
CA VAL A 238 16.69 5.82 -0.83
C VAL A 238 16.59 6.49 -2.19
N VAL A 239 15.62 6.09 -3.02
CA VAL A 239 15.38 6.72 -4.32
C VAL A 239 14.99 8.19 -4.17
N LEU A 240 14.06 8.50 -3.26
CA LEU A 240 13.58 9.86 -3.03
C LEU A 240 14.61 10.78 -2.38
N LEU A 241 15.51 10.25 -1.55
CA LEU A 241 16.63 11.04 -1.00
C LEU A 241 17.56 11.57 -2.09
N ILE A 242 17.60 10.93 -3.25
CA ILE A 242 18.37 11.37 -4.42
C ILE A 242 17.48 12.23 -5.33
N CYS A 243 16.25 11.78 -5.60
CA CYS A 243 15.37 12.41 -6.58
C CYS A 243 14.79 13.76 -6.10
N ALA A 244 14.50 13.93 -4.81
CA ALA A 244 13.90 15.17 -4.30
C ALA A 244 14.88 16.36 -4.33
N PRO A 245 16.15 16.24 -3.87
CA PRO A 245 17.15 17.30 -4.07
C PRO A 245 17.42 17.59 -5.55
N PHE A 246 17.45 16.54 -6.38
CA PHE A 246 17.59 16.68 -7.82
C PHE A 246 16.42 17.47 -8.42
N ASN A 247 15.18 17.20 -7.99
CA ASN A 247 14.00 17.94 -8.42
C ASN A 247 14.08 19.42 -8.01
N PHE A 248 14.50 19.70 -6.78
CA PHE A 248 14.66 21.08 -6.30
C PHE A 248 15.66 21.85 -7.17
N LEU A 249 16.83 21.25 -7.44
CA LEU A 249 17.85 21.83 -8.31
C LEU A 249 17.35 21.99 -9.75
N LEU A 250 16.70 20.97 -10.30
CA LEU A 250 16.19 20.99 -11.67
C LEU A 250 15.10 22.05 -11.85
N THR A 251 14.20 22.18 -10.88
CA THR A 251 13.16 23.22 -10.88
C THR A 251 13.78 24.61 -10.80
N TYR A 252 14.76 24.83 -9.91
CA TYR A 252 15.52 26.07 -9.87
C TYR A 252 16.14 26.43 -11.24
N LEU A 253 16.81 25.45 -11.87
CA LEU A 253 17.50 25.65 -13.15
C LEU A 253 16.51 25.92 -14.29
N LEU A 254 15.42 25.14 -14.39
CA LEU A 254 14.46 25.27 -15.48
C LEU A 254 13.55 26.50 -15.34
N VAL A 255 13.35 27.01 -14.13
CA VAL A 255 12.47 28.16 -13.88
C VAL A 255 13.23 29.49 -13.91
N TRP A 256 14.39 29.60 -13.25
CA TRP A 256 15.07 30.90 -13.07
C TRP A 256 16.32 31.12 -13.93
N ASN A 257 16.89 30.09 -14.55
CA ASN A 257 18.12 30.27 -15.33
C ASN A 257 17.85 30.99 -16.66
N LYS A 258 18.60 32.07 -16.93
CA LYS A 258 18.45 32.88 -18.14
C LYS A 258 18.87 32.19 -19.46
N HIS A 259 19.69 31.14 -19.41
CA HIS A 259 20.23 30.49 -20.61
C HIS A 259 19.45 29.22 -21.03
N PHE A 260 18.94 28.47 -20.06
CA PHE A 260 18.25 27.18 -20.27
C PHE A 260 16.83 27.14 -19.68
N GLY A 261 16.42 28.20 -18.97
CA GLY A 261 15.13 28.24 -18.29
C GLY A 261 13.98 28.38 -19.29
N ILE A 262 13.00 27.49 -19.17
CA ILE A 262 11.73 27.52 -19.91
C ILE A 262 10.65 28.27 -19.12
N GLY A 263 11.05 29.00 -18.08
CA GLY A 263 10.19 29.86 -17.25
C GLY A 263 9.14 29.04 -16.49
N PHE A 264 7.87 29.44 -16.60
CA PHE A 264 6.73 28.81 -15.93
C PHE A 264 6.63 27.29 -16.21
N LEU A 265 6.89 26.87 -17.45
CA LEU A 265 6.81 25.45 -17.85
C LEU A 265 8.01 24.62 -17.34
N GLY A 266 8.98 25.26 -16.68
CA GLY A 266 10.11 24.60 -16.03
C GLY A 266 9.71 23.69 -14.88
N ALA A 267 8.76 24.13 -14.06
CA ALA A 267 8.27 23.35 -12.92
C ALA A 267 7.62 22.02 -13.30
N PRO A 268 6.60 21.97 -14.19
CA PRO A 268 5.98 20.68 -14.55
C PRO A 268 6.95 19.78 -15.33
N THR A 269 7.88 20.35 -16.09
CA THR A 269 8.94 19.58 -16.77
C THR A 269 9.90 18.93 -15.77
N ALA A 270 10.31 19.66 -14.73
CA ALA A 270 11.16 19.12 -13.67
C ALA A 270 10.48 17.93 -12.97
N VAL A 271 9.20 18.07 -12.63
CA VAL A 271 8.40 16.97 -12.04
C VAL A 271 8.31 15.77 -12.98
N ALA A 272 8.09 15.98 -14.28
CA ALA A 272 8.04 14.90 -15.26
C ALA A 272 9.35 14.11 -15.36
N VAL A 273 10.48 14.81 -15.40
CA VAL A 273 11.81 14.20 -15.41
C VAL A 273 12.06 13.46 -14.09
N THR A 274 11.75 14.06 -12.95
CA THR A 274 11.94 13.44 -11.64
C THR A 274 11.08 12.19 -11.47
N ASN A 275 9.80 12.21 -11.82
CA ASN A 275 8.93 11.04 -11.72
C ASN A 275 9.42 9.88 -12.60
N THR A 276 9.91 10.19 -13.79
CA THR A 276 10.53 9.19 -14.67
C THR A 276 11.82 8.63 -14.06
N LEU A 277 12.66 9.50 -13.49
CA LEU A 277 13.89 9.08 -12.81
C LEU A 277 13.58 8.19 -11.59
N MET A 278 12.59 8.56 -10.77
CA MET A 278 12.13 7.74 -9.64
C MET A 278 11.69 6.36 -10.08
N ALA A 279 10.91 6.26 -11.16
CA ALA A 279 10.49 4.99 -11.74
C ALA A 279 11.69 4.12 -12.15
N LEU A 280 12.64 4.69 -12.90
CA LEU A 280 13.82 3.98 -13.38
C LEU A 280 14.73 3.52 -12.22
N MET A 281 14.97 4.37 -11.24
CA MET A 281 15.79 4.04 -10.07
C MET A 281 15.16 2.96 -9.20
N LEU A 282 13.84 3.02 -8.98
CA LEU A 282 13.14 2.01 -8.19
C LEU A 282 13.04 0.67 -8.93
N LEU A 283 12.90 0.71 -10.27
CA LEU A 283 12.98 -0.48 -11.11
C LEU A 283 14.38 -1.11 -11.05
N PHE A 284 15.42 -0.29 -11.17
CA PHE A 284 16.81 -0.75 -11.02
C PHE A 284 17.05 -1.40 -9.65
N TYR A 285 16.60 -0.76 -8.57
CA TYR A 285 16.68 -1.34 -7.23
C TYR A 285 15.98 -2.71 -7.16
N THR A 286 14.79 -2.80 -7.73
CA THR A 286 13.98 -4.03 -7.72
C THR A 286 14.67 -5.17 -8.47
N CYS A 287 15.25 -4.88 -9.64
CA CYS A 287 15.89 -5.88 -10.49
C CYS A 287 17.26 -6.33 -9.98
N PHE A 288 18.09 -5.41 -9.48
CA PHE A 288 19.51 -5.66 -9.23
C PHE A 288 19.91 -5.70 -7.76
N ILE A 289 19.12 -5.13 -6.85
CA ILE A 289 19.47 -5.04 -5.43
C ILE A 289 18.59 -5.99 -4.61
N ASN A 290 17.29 -5.71 -4.52
CA ASN A 290 16.38 -6.49 -3.68
C ASN A 290 14.93 -6.31 -4.15
N GLY A 291 14.21 -7.42 -4.34
CA GLY A 291 12.83 -7.43 -4.84
C GLY A 291 12.62 -8.39 -6.02
N TYR A 292 13.69 -8.89 -6.65
CA TYR A 292 13.62 -9.85 -7.76
C TYR A 292 12.99 -11.19 -7.38
N GLN A 293 12.91 -11.52 -6.09
CA GLN A 293 12.41 -12.82 -5.60
C GLN A 293 10.93 -13.06 -5.91
N CYS A 294 10.15 -11.99 -6.07
CA CYS A 294 8.72 -12.07 -6.40
C CYS A 294 8.44 -11.80 -7.89
N TRP A 295 9.49 -11.78 -8.73
CA TRP A 295 9.32 -11.59 -10.16
C TRP A 295 8.69 -12.82 -10.80
N CYS A 296 7.56 -12.62 -11.49
CA CYS A 296 6.75 -13.70 -12.02
C CYS A 296 7.02 -14.04 -13.50
N GLY A 297 7.96 -13.33 -14.13
CA GLY A 297 8.15 -13.36 -15.59
C GLY A 297 7.02 -12.66 -16.35
N LEU A 298 7.16 -12.55 -17.67
CA LEU A 298 6.09 -12.07 -18.54
C LEU A 298 5.22 -13.27 -18.94
N SER A 299 3.93 -13.23 -18.60
CA SER A 299 2.96 -14.27 -18.92
C SER A 299 1.68 -13.63 -19.48
N MET A 300 1.01 -14.31 -20.40
CA MET A 300 -0.30 -13.88 -20.91
C MET A 300 -1.41 -14.00 -19.85
N GLU A 301 -1.15 -14.69 -18.74
CA GLU A 301 -2.03 -14.75 -17.55
C GLU A 301 -2.27 -13.37 -16.92
N VAL A 302 -1.40 -12.39 -17.21
CA VAL A 302 -1.55 -11.00 -16.74
C VAL A 302 -2.86 -10.39 -17.28
N PHE A 303 -3.34 -10.77 -18.47
CA PHE A 303 -4.60 -10.26 -19.03
C PHE A 303 -5.86 -10.95 -18.51
N LYS A 304 -5.71 -11.96 -17.64
CA LYS A 304 -6.84 -12.71 -17.05
C LYS A 304 -7.08 -12.27 -15.60
N ASN A 305 -8.31 -12.45 -15.12
CA ASN A 305 -8.71 -12.28 -13.71
C ASN A 305 -8.55 -10.86 -13.14
N TRP A 306 -8.94 -9.82 -13.89
CA TRP A 306 -8.92 -8.43 -13.42
C TRP A 306 -10.07 -8.07 -12.46
N SER A 307 -11.10 -8.91 -12.39
CA SER A 307 -12.35 -8.63 -11.66
C SER A 307 -12.12 -8.32 -10.18
N ARG A 308 -11.23 -9.04 -9.50
CA ARG A 308 -10.93 -8.79 -8.08
C ARG A 308 -10.12 -7.51 -7.87
N ALA A 309 -9.10 -7.28 -8.70
CA ALA A 309 -8.34 -6.03 -8.64
C ALA A 309 -9.26 -4.81 -8.85
N LEU A 310 -10.20 -4.89 -9.79
CA LEU A 310 -11.21 -3.85 -10.03
C LEU A 310 -12.19 -3.68 -8.84
N LYS A 311 -12.73 -4.79 -8.29
CA LYS A 311 -13.62 -4.77 -7.11
C LYS A 311 -12.94 -4.17 -5.87
N LEU A 312 -11.62 -4.31 -5.76
CA LEU A 312 -10.81 -3.75 -4.69
C LEU A 312 -10.36 -2.31 -4.98
N ALA A 313 -10.09 -1.98 -6.25
CA ALA A 313 -9.63 -0.67 -6.66
C ALA A 313 -10.73 0.40 -6.57
N ALA A 314 -11.96 0.10 -7.00
CA ALA A 314 -13.04 1.09 -7.00
C ALA A 314 -13.34 1.64 -5.59
N PRO A 315 -13.48 0.80 -4.54
CA PRO A 315 -13.61 1.34 -3.19
C PRO A 315 -12.35 2.02 -2.66
N GLY A 316 -11.16 1.57 -3.05
CA GLY A 316 -9.91 2.23 -2.69
C GLY A 316 -9.84 3.66 -3.23
N VAL A 317 -10.29 3.86 -4.47
CA VAL A 317 -10.47 5.20 -5.07
C VAL A 317 -11.49 6.01 -4.28
N LEU A 318 -12.67 5.45 -3.99
CA LEU A 318 -13.69 6.15 -3.22
C LEU A 318 -13.20 6.56 -1.83
N MET A 319 -12.40 5.73 -1.15
CA MET A 319 -11.84 6.05 0.16
C MET A 319 -10.97 7.30 0.11
N ILE A 320 -10.05 7.39 -0.86
CA ILE A 320 -9.09 8.50 -0.97
C ILE A 320 -9.74 9.75 -1.55
N GLU A 321 -10.45 9.61 -2.68
CA GLU A 321 -11.05 10.76 -3.39
C GLU A 321 -12.16 11.43 -2.58
N ALA A 322 -12.94 10.66 -1.81
CA ALA A 322 -14.02 11.24 -1.01
C ALA A 322 -13.49 12.24 0.03
N GLU A 323 -12.35 11.90 0.65
CA GLU A 323 -11.69 12.75 1.63
C GLU A 323 -11.03 13.97 0.96
N TRP A 324 -10.21 13.74 -0.07
CA TRP A 324 -9.42 14.80 -0.70
C TRP A 324 -10.32 15.86 -1.33
N LEU A 325 -11.35 15.44 -2.09
CA LEU A 325 -12.25 16.38 -2.73
C LEU A 325 -13.07 17.18 -1.70
N ALA A 326 -13.44 16.58 -0.56
CA ALA A 326 -14.13 17.31 0.51
C ALA A 326 -13.25 18.42 1.12
N PHE A 327 -11.96 18.15 1.31
CA PHE A 327 -11.00 19.17 1.76
C PHE A 327 -10.85 20.32 0.79
N GLU A 328 -10.87 20.03 -0.51
CA GLU A 328 -10.78 21.06 -1.55
C GLU A 328 -12.06 21.90 -1.64
N ILE A 329 -13.23 21.29 -1.49
CA ILE A 329 -14.50 22.00 -1.40
C ILE A 329 -14.51 22.95 -0.19
N ILE A 330 -14.00 22.51 0.96
CA ILE A 330 -13.90 23.35 2.16
C ILE A 330 -12.91 24.49 1.98
N SER A 331 -11.78 24.23 1.33
CA SER A 331 -10.79 25.27 1.02
C SER A 331 -11.39 26.32 0.08
N PHE A 332 -12.13 25.89 -0.94
CA PHE A 332 -12.87 26.80 -1.82
C PHE A 332 -13.95 27.57 -1.06
N ALA A 333 -14.71 26.92 -0.18
CA ALA A 333 -15.73 27.56 0.64
C ALA A 333 -15.13 28.63 1.58
N SER A 334 -13.96 28.39 2.16
CA SER A 334 -13.30 29.37 3.04
C SER A 334 -12.92 30.66 2.33
N SER A 335 -12.72 30.63 1.00
CA SER A 335 -12.39 31.83 0.22
C SER A 335 -13.52 32.87 0.26
N ARG A 336 -14.75 32.45 0.57
CA ARG A 336 -15.93 33.32 0.69
C ARG A 336 -15.91 34.21 1.93
N PHE A 337 -15.14 33.86 2.95
CA PHE A 337 -15.05 34.61 4.21
C PHE A 337 -13.99 35.72 4.18
N GLY A 338 -13.23 35.84 3.08
CA GLY A 338 -12.21 36.86 2.91
C GLY A 338 -10.79 36.30 2.83
N THR A 339 -9.83 37.19 2.55
CA THR A 339 -8.43 36.83 2.30
C THR A 339 -7.74 36.28 3.54
N GLU A 340 -8.06 36.79 4.72
CA GLU A 340 -7.51 36.32 6.00
C GLU A 340 -7.90 34.87 6.30
N SER A 341 -9.19 34.54 6.12
CA SER A 341 -9.73 33.18 6.32
C SER A 341 -9.16 32.18 5.33
N LEU A 342 -8.97 32.58 4.07
CA LEU A 342 -8.34 31.73 3.05
C LEU A 342 -6.85 31.45 3.38
N ALA A 343 -6.12 32.48 3.82
CA ALA A 343 -4.74 32.34 4.24
C ALA A 343 -4.62 31.43 5.47
N ALA A 344 -5.49 31.62 6.46
CA ALA A 344 -5.55 30.77 7.65
C ALA A 344 -5.87 29.31 7.27
N GLN A 345 -6.86 29.06 6.42
CA GLN A 345 -7.21 27.72 5.94
C GLN A 345 -6.04 27.04 5.24
N SER A 346 -5.28 27.78 4.43
CA SER A 346 -4.10 27.24 3.73
C SER A 346 -3.02 26.81 4.72
N ILE A 347 -2.79 27.58 5.79
CA ILE A 347 -1.87 27.22 6.88
C ILE A 347 -2.36 25.95 7.58
N VAL A 348 -3.62 25.93 8.05
CA VAL A 348 -4.16 24.78 8.78
C VAL A 348 -4.12 23.51 7.94
N SER A 349 -4.53 23.59 6.67
CA SER A 349 -4.51 22.45 5.75
C SER A 349 -3.10 21.92 5.52
N THR A 350 -2.13 22.81 5.29
CA THR A 350 -0.72 22.42 5.09
C THR A 350 -0.15 21.71 6.31
N VAL A 351 -0.43 22.22 7.51
CA VAL A 351 0.00 21.60 8.77
C VAL A 351 -0.65 20.23 8.96
N CYS A 352 -1.97 20.12 8.73
CA CYS A 352 -2.70 18.86 8.88
C CYS A 352 -2.21 17.80 7.88
N VAL A 353 -2.06 18.14 6.59
CA VAL A 353 -1.55 17.24 5.56
C VAL A 353 -0.12 16.78 5.86
N THR A 354 0.72 17.66 6.41
CA THR A 354 2.09 17.31 6.79
C THR A 354 2.12 16.29 7.92
N ILE A 355 1.28 16.49 8.94
CA ILE A 355 1.19 15.58 10.08
C ILE A 355 0.51 14.26 9.68
N TYR A 356 -0.47 14.29 8.77
CA TYR A 356 -1.17 13.12 8.23
C TYR A 356 -0.24 12.09 7.58
N GLN A 357 0.93 12.51 7.08
CA GLN A 357 1.91 11.57 6.51
C GLN A 357 2.37 10.51 7.54
N ILE A 358 2.33 10.85 8.83
CA ILE A 358 2.71 9.95 9.92
C ILE A 358 1.70 8.80 10.10
N PRO A 359 0.41 9.04 10.41
CA PRO A 359 -0.57 7.96 10.51
C PRO A 359 -0.77 7.24 9.18
N PHE A 360 -0.62 7.90 8.03
CA PHE A 360 -0.71 7.23 6.73
C PHE A 360 0.42 6.20 6.53
N ALA A 361 1.66 6.53 6.88
CA ALA A 361 2.76 5.57 6.87
C ALA A 361 2.51 4.37 7.79
N VAL A 362 1.96 4.61 8.98
CA VAL A 362 1.57 3.55 9.92
C VAL A 362 0.45 2.69 9.36
N SER A 363 -0.54 3.30 8.71
CA SER A 363 -1.64 2.62 8.04
C SER A 363 -1.12 1.65 6.97
N VAL A 364 -0.16 2.07 6.14
CA VAL A 364 0.48 1.21 5.12
C VAL A 364 1.26 0.06 5.74
N ALA A 365 2.10 0.35 6.74
CA ALA A 365 2.91 -0.67 7.42
C ALA A 365 2.03 -1.70 8.17
N GLY A 366 1.02 -1.22 8.91
CA GLY A 366 0.06 -2.03 9.64
C GLY A 366 -0.81 -2.88 8.72
N SER A 367 -1.34 -2.30 7.65
CA SER A 367 -2.11 -3.02 6.61
C SER A 367 -1.30 -4.18 6.04
N THR A 368 -0.06 -3.91 5.63
CA THR A 368 0.87 -4.92 5.09
C THR A 368 1.10 -6.06 6.08
N ARG A 369 1.32 -5.70 7.36
CA ARG A 369 1.56 -6.65 8.44
C ARG A 369 0.37 -7.57 8.69
N ILE A 370 -0.83 -7.00 8.78
CA ILE A 370 -2.08 -7.73 8.99
C ILE A 370 -2.36 -8.63 7.80
N ALA A 371 -2.15 -8.13 6.57
CA ALA A 371 -2.34 -8.89 5.34
C ALA A 371 -1.37 -10.09 5.23
N TRP A 372 -0.12 -9.98 5.72
CA TRP A 372 0.77 -11.14 5.84
C TRP A 372 0.21 -12.22 6.77
N PHE A 373 -0.37 -11.84 7.91
CA PHE A 373 -0.96 -12.81 8.84
C PHE A 373 -2.24 -13.46 8.31
N ILE A 374 -3.06 -12.69 7.58
CA ILE A 374 -4.22 -13.22 6.86
C ILE A 374 -3.75 -14.25 5.82
N GLY A 375 -2.76 -13.89 4.99
CA GLY A 375 -2.20 -14.79 3.99
C GLY A 375 -1.58 -16.07 4.58
N SER A 376 -0.90 -15.96 5.71
CA SER A 376 -0.32 -17.14 6.40
C SER A 376 -1.34 -17.97 7.20
N ALA A 377 -2.63 -17.61 7.14
CA ALA A 377 -3.71 -18.22 7.91
C ALA A 377 -3.44 -18.23 9.43
N SER A 378 -2.92 -17.11 9.96
CA SER A 378 -2.56 -16.94 11.37
C SER A 378 -3.51 -15.96 12.07
N LYS A 379 -4.74 -16.43 12.36
CA LYS A 379 -5.83 -15.62 12.95
C LYS A 379 -5.42 -14.85 14.22
N LYS A 380 -4.78 -15.53 15.18
CA LYS A 380 -4.38 -14.92 16.45
C LYS A 380 -3.38 -13.77 16.27
N ALA A 381 -2.36 -13.97 15.41
CA ALA A 381 -1.40 -12.91 15.10
C ALA A 381 -2.05 -11.73 14.35
N ALA A 382 -2.97 -12.00 13.42
CA ALA A 382 -3.72 -10.96 12.72
C ALA A 382 -4.55 -10.08 13.68
N LEU A 383 -5.20 -10.70 14.67
CA LEU A 383 -5.92 -10.00 15.74
C LEU A 383 -5.00 -9.13 16.59
N ILE A 384 -3.88 -9.68 17.06
CA ILE A 384 -2.91 -8.96 17.89
C ILE A 384 -2.32 -7.77 17.11
N SER A 385 -1.97 -7.97 15.84
CA SER A 385 -1.47 -6.92 14.95
C SER A 385 -2.52 -5.82 14.72
N THR A 386 -3.79 -6.20 14.59
CA THR A 386 -4.92 -5.23 14.48
C THR A 386 -5.07 -4.39 15.74
N HIS A 387 -5.03 -5.01 16.93
CA HIS A 387 -5.07 -4.26 18.18
C HIS A 387 -3.86 -3.35 18.35
N ALA A 388 -2.66 -3.81 17.98
CA ALA A 388 -1.45 -3.00 17.98
C ALA A 388 -1.61 -1.75 17.09
N ALA A 389 -2.15 -1.90 15.88
CA ALA A 389 -2.41 -0.78 14.97
C ALA A 389 -3.36 0.27 15.60
N ILE A 390 -4.43 -0.18 16.27
CA ILE A 390 -5.38 0.70 16.96
C ILE A 390 -4.72 1.44 18.13
N TYR A 391 -3.87 0.78 18.92
CA TYR A 391 -3.15 1.45 20.01
C TYR A 391 -2.17 2.51 19.49
N VAL A 392 -1.46 2.19 18.40
CA VAL A 392 -0.53 3.13 17.76
C VAL A 392 -1.29 4.33 17.19
N SER A 393 -2.43 4.13 16.54
CA SER A 393 -3.22 5.23 15.97
C SER A 393 -3.74 6.20 17.04
N ILE A 394 -4.25 5.68 18.16
CA ILE A 394 -4.71 6.51 19.29
C ILE A 394 -3.53 7.25 19.91
N GLY A 395 -2.39 6.58 20.10
CA GLY A 395 -1.17 7.19 20.63
C GLY A 395 -0.68 8.37 19.77
N PHE A 396 -0.62 8.19 18.45
CA PHE A 396 -0.26 9.26 17.52
C PHE A 396 -1.30 10.38 17.47
N GLY A 397 -2.59 10.05 17.48
CA GLY A 397 -3.66 11.05 17.52
C GLY A 397 -3.56 11.97 18.73
N ILE A 398 -3.32 11.39 19.92
CA ILE A 398 -3.12 12.16 21.15
C ILE A 398 -1.82 12.99 21.07
N PHE A 399 -0.73 12.40 20.59
CA PHE A 399 0.54 13.11 20.42
C PHE A 399 0.38 14.33 19.50
N ASN A 400 -0.23 14.14 18.33
CA ASN A 400 -0.50 15.20 17.36
C ASN A 400 -1.41 16.28 17.95
N CYS A 401 -2.44 15.89 18.71
CA CYS A 401 -3.32 16.82 19.42
C CYS A 401 -2.54 17.68 20.43
N ILE A 402 -1.61 17.10 21.20
CA ILE A 402 -0.81 17.85 22.17
C ILE A 402 0.13 18.83 21.46
N VAL A 403 0.84 18.36 20.42
CA VAL A 403 1.80 19.18 19.65
C VAL A 403 1.08 20.36 18.98
N LEU A 404 -0.04 20.13 18.31
CA LEU A 404 -0.81 21.19 17.65
C LEU A 404 -1.51 22.09 18.64
N GLY A 405 -2.10 21.55 19.70
CA GLY A 405 -2.79 22.33 20.71
C GLY A 405 -1.87 23.32 21.43
N THR A 406 -0.68 22.85 21.84
CA THR A 406 0.31 23.68 22.56
C THR A 406 1.16 24.54 21.62
N GLY A 407 1.41 24.08 20.39
CA GLY A 407 2.28 24.74 19.42
C GLY A 407 1.56 25.64 18.41
N SER A 408 0.22 25.72 18.44
CA SER A 408 -0.61 26.38 17.43
C SER A 408 -0.11 27.77 17.01
N SER A 409 0.19 28.64 17.97
CA SER A 409 0.68 30.00 17.69
C SER A 409 2.08 30.03 17.08
N SER A 410 3.00 29.22 17.60
CA SER A 410 4.36 29.13 17.07
C SER A 410 4.35 28.57 15.65
N ILE A 411 3.51 27.57 15.38
CA ILE A 411 3.36 26.96 14.05
C ILE A 411 2.79 28.00 13.08
N ALA A 412 1.72 28.71 13.43
CA ALA A 412 1.13 29.73 12.56
C ALA A 412 2.13 30.84 12.18
N LYS A 413 2.98 31.26 13.12
CA LYS A 413 4.04 32.27 12.89
C LYS A 413 5.15 31.82 11.94
N ILE A 414 5.32 30.51 11.72
CA ILE A 414 6.27 29.99 10.71
C ILE A 414 5.77 30.33 9.30
N PHE A 415 4.45 30.37 9.09
CA PHE A 415 3.85 30.54 7.77
C PHE A 415 3.49 31.98 7.42
N SER A 416 3.19 32.84 8.40
CA SER A 416 2.82 34.23 8.15
C SER A 416 3.35 35.17 9.23
N GLN A 417 3.65 36.40 8.83
CA GLN A 417 3.98 37.52 9.73
C GLN A 417 2.78 38.44 9.99
N ASP A 418 1.66 38.23 9.29
CA ASP A 418 0.42 38.97 9.50
C ASP A 418 -0.27 38.49 10.78
N GLU A 419 -0.40 39.38 11.77
CA GLU A 419 -0.99 39.07 13.07
C GLU A 419 -2.45 38.61 12.98
N ALA A 420 -3.24 39.13 12.03
CA ALA A 420 -4.64 38.74 11.87
C ALA A 420 -4.74 37.28 11.39
N VAL A 421 -3.96 36.94 10.35
CA VAL A 421 -3.87 35.56 9.82
C VAL A 421 -3.32 34.61 10.86
N VAL A 422 -2.27 35.00 11.59
CA VAL A 422 -1.67 34.18 12.65
C VAL A 422 -2.67 33.92 13.76
N ASN A 423 -3.41 34.92 14.22
CA ASN A 423 -4.39 34.77 15.29
C ASN A 423 -5.55 33.85 14.87
N LEU A 424 -6.07 34.01 13.65
CA LEU A 424 -7.13 33.15 13.13
C LEU A 424 -6.63 31.71 12.94
N ALA A 425 -5.49 31.52 12.27
CA ALA A 425 -4.89 30.20 12.05
C ALA A 425 -4.59 29.49 13.38
N SER A 426 -4.08 30.20 14.39
CA SER A 426 -3.80 29.64 15.71
C SER A 426 -5.06 29.08 16.39
N LYS A 427 -6.18 29.82 16.33
CA LYS A 427 -7.46 29.37 16.89
C LYS A 427 -7.99 28.15 16.17
N VAL A 428 -7.91 28.13 14.83
CA VAL A 428 -8.39 27.00 14.03
C VAL A 428 -7.46 25.79 14.16
N LEU A 429 -6.15 25.96 14.34
CA LEU A 429 -5.22 24.87 14.63
C LEU A 429 -5.53 24.13 15.94
N ILE A 430 -6.13 24.80 16.93
CA ILE A 430 -6.59 24.12 18.16
C ILE A 430 -7.75 23.17 17.85
N ILE A 431 -8.66 23.54 16.94
CA ILE A 431 -9.69 22.63 16.43
C ILE A 431 -9.04 21.51 15.61
N GLY A 432 -8.08 21.88 14.76
CA GLY A 432 -7.25 20.96 13.99
C GLY A 432 -6.56 19.92 14.88
N ALA A 433 -6.16 20.30 16.10
CA ALA A 433 -5.58 19.39 17.07
C ALA A 433 -6.57 18.30 17.51
N ILE A 434 -7.82 18.67 17.78
CA ILE A 434 -8.89 17.71 18.13
C ILE A 434 -9.21 16.83 16.92
N TYR A 435 -9.24 17.41 15.72
CA TYR A 435 -9.43 16.71 14.44
C TYR A 435 -8.41 15.57 14.27
N GLN A 436 -7.15 15.73 14.69
CA GLN A 436 -6.11 14.72 14.52
C GLN A 436 -6.41 13.37 15.20
N ILE A 437 -7.20 13.35 16.29
CA ILE A 437 -7.48 12.10 17.02
C ILE A 437 -8.32 11.13 16.18
N PRO A 438 -9.55 11.47 15.75
CA PRO A 438 -10.35 10.60 14.91
C PRO A 438 -9.75 10.44 13.51
N ASP A 439 -9.00 11.43 13.00
CA ASP A 439 -8.30 11.36 11.72
C ASP A 439 -7.23 10.24 11.70
N CYS A 440 -6.35 10.23 12.70
CA CYS A 440 -5.35 9.18 12.86
C CYS A 440 -5.99 7.79 12.99
N LEU A 441 -7.10 7.71 13.74
CA LEU A 441 -7.84 6.46 13.93
C LEU A 441 -8.48 5.98 12.62
N CYS A 442 -9.19 6.85 11.91
CA CYS A 442 -9.79 6.57 10.59
C CYS A 442 -8.73 6.11 9.58
N CYS A 443 -7.62 6.84 9.47
CA CYS A 443 -6.55 6.53 8.54
C CYS A 443 -5.98 5.11 8.75
N VAL A 444 -5.73 4.73 10.01
CA VAL A 444 -5.20 3.40 10.34
C VAL A 444 -6.25 2.30 10.19
N LEU A 445 -7.51 2.55 10.60
CA LEU A 445 -8.60 1.59 10.43
C LEU A 445 -8.93 1.33 8.95
N GLY A 446 -8.95 2.37 8.12
CA GLY A 446 -9.01 2.21 6.66
C GLY A 446 -7.84 1.39 6.11
N GLY A 447 -6.65 1.51 6.71
CA GLY A 447 -5.51 0.61 6.49
C GLY A 447 -5.82 -0.84 6.83
N VAL A 448 -6.37 -1.09 8.03
CA VAL A 448 -6.77 -2.44 8.47
C VAL A 448 -7.81 -3.04 7.52
N LEU A 449 -8.83 -2.28 7.12
CA LEU A 449 -9.85 -2.72 6.17
C LEU A 449 -9.25 -3.06 4.80
N ARG A 450 -8.28 -2.28 4.31
CA ARG A 450 -7.50 -2.63 3.11
C ARG A 450 -6.71 -3.92 3.32
N GLY A 451 -6.03 -4.10 4.45
CA GLY A 451 -5.31 -5.34 4.76
C GLY A 451 -6.23 -6.57 4.80
N GLN A 452 -7.47 -6.39 5.26
CA GLN A 452 -8.53 -7.41 5.25
C GLN A 452 -9.17 -7.66 3.86
N GLY A 453 -8.95 -6.78 2.89
CA GLY A 453 -9.63 -6.81 1.59
C GLY A 453 -11.10 -6.35 1.64
N ARG A 454 -11.46 -5.60 2.69
CA ARG A 454 -12.81 -5.10 2.97
C ARG A 454 -12.92 -3.58 2.76
N GLN A 455 -12.11 -3.00 1.88
CA GLN A 455 -12.15 -1.55 1.60
C GLN A 455 -13.49 -1.01 1.09
N TYR A 456 -14.42 -1.87 0.62
CA TYR A 456 -15.78 -1.43 0.29
C TYR A 456 -16.50 -0.80 1.48
N ILE A 457 -16.21 -1.25 2.71
CA ILE A 457 -16.78 -0.68 3.93
C ILE A 457 -16.27 0.75 4.10
N GLY A 458 -14.95 0.93 4.08
CA GLY A 458 -14.32 2.26 4.20
C GLY A 458 -14.75 3.21 3.08
N GLY A 459 -14.85 2.72 1.83
CA GLY A 459 -15.26 3.55 0.70
C GLY A 459 -16.67 4.12 0.84
N TRP A 460 -17.65 3.30 1.22
CA TRP A 460 -19.02 3.77 1.45
C TRP A 460 -19.13 4.65 2.69
N LEU A 461 -18.41 4.32 3.77
CA LEU A 461 -18.40 5.13 4.98
C LEU A 461 -17.78 6.51 4.73
N ASN A 462 -16.65 6.61 4.01
CA ASN A 462 -16.03 7.88 3.64
C ASN A 462 -16.96 8.72 2.77
N LEU A 463 -17.56 8.12 1.73
CA LEU A 463 -18.48 8.84 0.86
C LEU A 463 -19.69 9.39 1.64
N PHE A 464 -20.32 8.58 2.48
CA PHE A 464 -21.42 9.05 3.32
C PHE A 464 -20.96 10.13 4.30
N SER A 465 -19.84 9.88 4.99
CA SER A 465 -19.36 10.77 6.04
C SER A 465 -19.00 12.15 5.50
N TYR A 466 -18.22 12.25 4.41
CA TYR A 466 -17.80 13.54 3.89
C TYR A 466 -18.95 14.30 3.19
N TYR A 467 -19.79 13.63 2.39
CA TYR A 467 -20.77 14.33 1.55
C TYR A 467 -22.15 14.48 2.20
N VAL A 468 -22.56 13.54 3.06
CA VAL A 468 -23.87 13.59 3.74
C VAL A 468 -23.77 14.24 5.13
N LEU A 469 -22.62 14.12 5.81
CA LEU A 469 -22.41 14.72 7.13
C LEU A 469 -21.48 15.94 7.07
N ALA A 470 -20.24 15.79 6.59
CA ALA A 470 -19.22 16.84 6.74
C ALA A 470 -19.63 18.13 6.03
N LEU A 471 -19.93 18.07 4.72
CA LEU A 471 -20.24 19.25 3.93
C LEU A 471 -21.52 19.97 4.39
N PRO A 472 -22.66 19.28 4.64
CA PRO A 472 -23.85 19.96 5.14
C PRO A 472 -23.65 20.61 6.52
N VAL A 473 -22.97 19.91 7.45
CA VAL A 473 -22.68 20.46 8.78
C VAL A 473 -21.69 21.62 8.66
N ALA A 474 -20.64 21.49 7.86
CA ALA A 474 -19.65 22.55 7.60
C ALA A 474 -20.34 23.81 7.05
N PHE A 475 -21.24 23.68 6.07
CA PHE A 475 -21.93 24.83 5.50
C PHE A 475 -22.98 25.42 6.45
N LEU A 476 -23.67 24.59 7.23
CA LEU A 476 -24.60 25.07 8.25
C LEU A 476 -23.87 25.91 9.31
N PHE A 477 -22.76 25.41 9.87
CA PHE A 477 -22.03 26.15 10.90
C PHE A 477 -21.21 27.30 10.32
N GLY A 478 -20.62 27.14 9.13
CA GLY A 478 -19.79 28.16 8.50
C GLY A 478 -20.59 29.36 7.98
N PHE A 479 -21.73 29.12 7.33
CA PHE A 479 -22.51 30.19 6.68
C PHE A 479 -23.78 30.60 7.43
N HIS A 480 -24.55 29.65 8.00
CA HIS A 480 -25.82 29.99 8.66
C HIS A 480 -25.62 30.47 10.10
N PHE A 481 -24.74 29.81 10.86
CA PHE A 481 -24.38 30.25 12.21
C PHE A 481 -23.20 31.24 12.25
N GLU A 482 -22.72 31.67 11.08
CA GLU A 482 -21.66 32.68 10.94
C GLU A 482 -20.38 32.36 11.74
N LEU A 483 -20.07 31.07 11.93
CA LEU A 483 -18.81 30.64 12.57
C LEU A 483 -17.65 30.57 11.57
N GLU A 484 -17.89 30.94 10.31
CA GLU A 484 -16.88 31.03 9.24
C GLU A 484 -15.98 29.79 9.17
N LEU A 485 -14.66 29.97 9.22
CA LEU A 485 -13.66 28.90 9.16
C LEU A 485 -13.80 27.90 10.32
N PHE A 486 -14.18 28.35 11.51
CA PHE A 486 -14.41 27.48 12.67
C PHE A 486 -15.56 26.50 12.39
N GLY A 487 -16.63 26.99 11.77
CA GLY A 487 -17.79 26.18 11.40
C GLY A 487 -17.46 25.11 10.35
N LEU A 488 -16.62 25.44 9.37
CA LEU A 488 -16.18 24.46 8.37
C LEU A 488 -15.43 23.28 8.99
N TRP A 489 -14.52 23.54 9.93
CA TRP A 489 -13.75 22.50 10.61
C TRP A 489 -14.57 21.65 11.59
N ILE A 490 -15.62 22.20 12.20
CA ILE A 490 -16.57 21.41 13.00
C ILE A 490 -17.21 20.31 12.14
N GLY A 491 -17.65 20.64 10.92
CA GLY A 491 -18.25 19.65 10.01
C GLY A 491 -17.31 18.47 9.75
N MET A 492 -16.02 18.75 9.55
CA MET A 492 -15.00 17.72 9.34
C MET A 492 -14.79 16.84 10.57
N ILE A 493 -14.77 17.42 11.78
CA ILE A 493 -14.65 16.63 13.02
C ILE A 493 -15.84 15.70 13.20
N VAL A 494 -17.07 16.20 13.00
CA VAL A 494 -18.29 15.39 13.15
C VAL A 494 -18.27 14.18 12.22
N ALA A 495 -17.90 14.41 10.96
CA ALA A 495 -17.75 13.35 9.97
C ALA A 495 -16.66 12.35 10.36
N LEU A 496 -15.47 12.83 10.75
CA LEU A 496 -14.38 11.95 11.16
C LEU A 496 -14.71 11.09 12.38
N VAL A 497 -15.36 11.66 13.39
CA VAL A 497 -15.82 10.91 14.57
C VAL A 497 -16.82 9.83 14.15
N PHE A 498 -17.74 10.15 13.25
CA PHE A 498 -18.68 9.17 12.71
C PHE A 498 -17.96 8.02 11.99
N VAL A 499 -17.10 8.33 11.01
CA VAL A 499 -16.44 7.29 10.20
C VAL A 499 -15.47 6.46 11.03
N SER A 500 -14.63 7.07 11.86
CA SER A 500 -13.69 6.35 12.73
C SER A 500 -14.41 5.41 13.70
N THR A 501 -15.55 5.83 14.28
CA THR A 501 -16.34 4.97 15.16
C THR A 501 -16.96 3.79 14.39
N CYS A 502 -17.50 4.04 13.19
CA CYS A 502 -18.09 2.99 12.36
C CYS A 502 -17.03 1.99 11.87
N GLU A 503 -15.89 2.46 11.37
CA GLU A 503 -14.79 1.61 10.96
C GLU A 503 -14.24 0.79 12.14
N LEU A 504 -14.12 1.40 13.33
CA LEU A 504 -13.68 0.70 14.53
C LEU A 504 -14.63 -0.44 14.87
N PHE A 505 -15.94 -0.20 14.80
CA PHE A 505 -16.95 -1.23 14.99
C PHE A 505 -16.79 -2.37 13.97
N PHE A 506 -16.68 -2.07 12.68
CA PHE A 506 -16.52 -3.10 11.63
C PHE A 506 -15.21 -3.88 11.72
N VAL A 507 -14.13 -3.23 12.18
CA VAL A 507 -12.84 -3.87 12.41
C VAL A 507 -12.91 -4.81 13.61
N LEU A 508 -13.49 -4.38 14.75
CA LEU A 508 -13.64 -5.21 15.94
C LEU A 508 -14.64 -6.38 15.74
N ALA A 509 -15.70 -6.15 14.97
CA ALA A 509 -16.69 -7.16 14.62
C ALA A 509 -16.31 -8.04 13.40
N SER A 510 -15.04 -8.03 12.98
CA SER A 510 -14.60 -8.78 11.79
C SER A 510 -14.72 -10.29 11.99
N ASP A 511 -15.36 -10.97 11.03
CA ASP A 511 -15.28 -12.42 10.91
C ASP A 511 -13.96 -12.84 10.25
N TRP A 512 -12.96 -13.08 11.09
CA TRP A 512 -11.62 -13.47 10.66
C TRP A 512 -11.55 -14.82 9.96
N GLU A 513 -12.49 -15.74 10.22
CA GLU A 513 -12.47 -17.06 9.56
C GLU A 513 -12.87 -16.94 8.10
N THR A 514 -13.94 -16.20 7.83
CA THR A 514 -14.37 -15.88 6.47
C THR A 514 -13.30 -15.08 5.73
N ILE A 515 -12.70 -14.07 6.36
CA ILE A 515 -11.62 -13.27 5.74
C ILE A 515 -10.42 -14.14 5.33
N ILE A 516 -9.97 -15.03 6.21
CA ILE A 516 -8.86 -15.94 5.90
C ILE A 516 -9.26 -16.92 4.80
N LYS A 517 -10.47 -17.47 4.85
CA LYS A 517 -10.98 -18.39 3.82
C LYS A 517 -11.04 -17.72 2.44
N ASP A 518 -11.59 -16.51 2.34
CA ASP A 518 -11.70 -15.75 1.10
C ASP A 518 -10.34 -15.35 0.54
N SER A 519 -9.35 -15.15 1.41
CA SER A 519 -7.96 -14.98 1.00
C SER A 519 -7.37 -16.26 0.44
N LEU A 520 -7.74 -17.45 0.95
CA LEU A 520 -7.17 -18.73 0.51
C LEU A 520 -7.86 -19.28 -0.74
N VAL A 521 -9.18 -19.16 -0.88
CA VAL A 521 -9.92 -19.57 -2.10
C VAL A 521 -9.41 -18.85 -3.33
N GLU A 522 -8.95 -17.60 -3.16
CA GLU A 522 -8.30 -16.80 -4.21
C GLU A 522 -7.08 -17.48 -4.84
N ASP A 523 -6.35 -18.28 -4.07
CA ASP A 523 -5.19 -19.04 -4.53
C ASP A 523 -5.61 -20.19 -5.45
N LEU A 524 -6.73 -20.84 -5.14
CA LEU A 524 -7.24 -22.00 -5.85
C LEU A 524 -7.88 -21.61 -7.18
N ASP A 525 -8.68 -20.54 -7.20
CA ASP A 525 -9.27 -20.00 -8.44
C ASP A 525 -8.21 -19.39 -9.38
N GLY A 526 -7.09 -18.91 -8.84
CA GLY A 526 -5.97 -18.40 -9.62
C GLY A 526 -5.13 -19.49 -10.31
N GLN A 527 -5.15 -20.72 -9.77
CA GLN A 527 -4.37 -21.86 -10.26
C GLN A 527 -5.15 -22.78 -11.22
N MET A 528 -6.49 -22.72 -11.25
CA MET A 528 -7.28 -23.51 -12.19
C MET A 528 -7.38 -22.82 -13.56
N PRO A 529 -6.94 -23.45 -14.66
CA PRO A 529 -7.29 -22.97 -15.99
C PRO A 529 -8.80 -23.16 -16.16
N HIS A 530 -9.55 -22.06 -16.27
CA HIS A 530 -10.95 -22.10 -16.65
C HIS A 530 -11.07 -22.79 -18.02
N THR A 531 -11.42 -24.07 -18.02
CA THR A 531 -12.21 -24.64 -19.11
C THR A 531 -13.51 -23.85 -19.14
N SER A 532 -13.78 -23.24 -20.28
CA SER A 532 -14.97 -22.46 -20.58
C SER A 532 -16.23 -23.12 -20.01
N HIS A 533 -17.07 -22.31 -19.36
CA HIS A 533 -18.47 -22.63 -19.11
C HIS A 533 -19.11 -23.21 -20.37
N ASN A 534 -19.28 -24.53 -20.37
CA ASN A 534 -20.30 -25.22 -21.15
C ASN A 534 -21.13 -25.98 -20.13
N ASP A 535 -22.33 -25.45 -19.85
CA ASP A 535 -23.39 -26.18 -19.17
C ASP A 535 -23.79 -27.37 -20.07
N SER A 536 -23.19 -28.54 -19.83
CA SER A 536 -23.65 -29.88 -20.29
C SER A 536 -22.64 -31.02 -20.06
N GLY A 537 -21.49 -30.81 -19.40
CA GLY A 537 -20.45 -31.85 -19.29
C GLY A 537 -20.35 -32.62 -17.97
N TYR A 538 -21.33 -32.54 -17.06
CA TYR A 538 -21.18 -33.06 -15.68
C TYR A 538 -21.33 -34.59 -15.53
N GLU A 539 -21.61 -35.33 -16.61
CA GLU A 539 -21.85 -36.79 -16.52
C GLU A 539 -20.78 -37.69 -17.18
N ASP A 540 -19.91 -37.18 -18.04
CA ASP A 540 -19.03 -38.06 -18.85
C ASP A 540 -17.56 -38.15 -18.39
N ALA A 541 -17.15 -37.43 -17.35
CA ALA A 541 -15.77 -37.49 -16.84
C ALA A 541 -15.54 -38.56 -15.75
N ILE A 542 -16.53 -39.42 -15.46
CA ILE A 542 -16.48 -40.38 -14.33
C ILE A 542 -16.03 -41.79 -14.77
N ASN A 543 -15.95 -42.09 -16.07
CA ASN A 543 -15.77 -43.47 -16.55
C ASN A 543 -14.44 -43.79 -17.25
N ASP A 544 -13.39 -42.96 -17.13
CA ASP A 544 -12.09 -43.31 -17.73
C ASP A 544 -10.98 -43.43 -16.68
N ASP A 545 -10.85 -44.65 -16.15
CA ASP A 545 -9.87 -45.10 -15.14
C ASP A 545 -8.41 -45.16 -15.65
N THR A 546 -8.03 -44.38 -16.68
CA THR A 546 -6.70 -44.51 -17.32
C THR A 546 -5.89 -43.22 -17.51
N LEU A 547 -6.17 -42.15 -16.76
CA LEU A 547 -5.24 -41.03 -16.65
C LEU A 547 -4.27 -41.22 -15.47
N SER A 548 -3.22 -41.98 -15.75
CA SER A 548 -2.00 -42.03 -14.93
C SER A 548 -1.60 -40.62 -14.49
N LEU A 549 -1.64 -40.37 -13.19
CA LEU A 549 -1.03 -39.22 -12.51
C LEU A 549 0.46 -39.15 -12.88
N ARG A 550 0.78 -38.44 -13.98
CA ARG A 550 2.12 -37.91 -14.16
C ARG A 550 2.26 -36.76 -13.17
N PRO A 551 3.23 -36.79 -12.25
CA PRO A 551 3.51 -35.64 -11.44
C PRO A 551 3.96 -34.53 -12.40
N SER A 552 3.15 -33.47 -12.53
CA SER A 552 3.66 -32.23 -13.08
C SER A 552 4.85 -31.84 -12.22
N ARG A 553 6.06 -31.88 -12.80
CA ARG A 553 7.26 -31.27 -12.24
C ARG A 553 6.98 -29.77 -12.12
N SER A 554 6.28 -29.39 -11.05
CA SER A 554 6.34 -28.05 -10.53
C SER A 554 7.77 -27.90 -10.02
N TYR A 555 8.55 -27.08 -10.71
CA TYR A 555 9.72 -26.44 -10.14
C TYR A 555 9.25 -25.60 -8.95
N GLY A 556 8.95 -26.27 -7.84
CA GLY A 556 9.03 -25.66 -6.53
C GLY A 556 10.45 -25.15 -6.41
N SER A 557 10.60 -23.85 -6.18
CA SER A 557 11.86 -23.15 -6.09
C SER A 557 12.72 -23.72 -4.94
N LEU A 558 13.42 -24.82 -5.19
CA LEU A 558 14.79 -25.02 -4.74
C LEU A 558 15.67 -24.15 -5.63
N ILE A 559 15.57 -22.83 -5.48
CA ILE A 559 16.61 -21.93 -5.97
C ILE A 559 17.57 -21.82 -4.80
N ASP A 560 18.69 -22.54 -4.90
CA ASP A 560 19.87 -22.24 -4.11
C ASP A 560 20.23 -20.77 -4.35
N HIS A 561 20.14 -19.97 -3.30
CA HIS A 561 20.39 -18.53 -3.30
C HIS A 561 21.88 -18.23 -3.39
N ASN A 562 22.55 -18.58 -4.50
CA ASN A 562 23.99 -18.35 -4.65
C ASN A 562 24.45 -18.18 -6.11
N LEU A 563 23.77 -17.35 -6.91
CA LEU A 563 24.29 -17.05 -8.26
C LEU A 563 24.53 -15.57 -8.60
N LEU A 564 24.17 -14.58 -7.77
CA LEU A 564 24.45 -13.16 -8.09
C LEU A 564 24.67 -12.24 -6.87
N SER A 565 25.37 -12.67 -5.81
CA SER A 565 25.87 -11.74 -4.78
C SER A 565 27.39 -11.55 -4.88
N PRO A 566 27.90 -10.36 -5.21
CA PRO A 566 29.27 -10.01 -4.92
C PRO A 566 29.28 -9.35 -3.54
N THR A 567 29.40 -10.15 -2.46
CA THR A 567 29.97 -9.76 -1.15
C THR A 567 29.73 -10.87 -0.13
N ILE A 568 30.64 -11.86 -0.08
CA ILE A 568 30.84 -12.66 1.13
C ILE A 568 31.74 -11.81 2.04
N SER A 569 31.17 -11.19 3.06
CA SER A 569 31.95 -10.70 4.20
C SER A 569 32.33 -11.91 5.06
N SER A 570 33.62 -12.12 5.21
CA SER A 570 34.30 -13.24 5.87
C SER A 570 34.13 -13.25 7.40
N ALA A 571 32.90 -13.31 7.90
CA ALA A 571 32.62 -13.32 9.35
C ALA A 571 31.57 -14.35 9.81
N THR A 572 31.01 -15.18 8.92
CA THR A 572 29.92 -16.13 9.26
C THR A 572 30.29 -17.61 9.10
N LEU A 573 31.59 -17.93 9.06
CA LEU A 573 32.10 -19.31 8.96
C LEU A 573 32.67 -19.88 10.28
N GLY A 574 32.33 -19.27 11.42
CA GLY A 574 32.86 -19.65 12.74
C GLY A 574 31.91 -20.40 13.68
N GLN A 575 30.66 -20.65 13.30
CA GLN A 575 29.68 -21.31 14.17
C GLN A 575 28.80 -22.29 13.40
N LEU A 576 29.40 -23.39 12.94
CA LEU A 576 28.67 -24.59 12.54
C LEU A 576 29.32 -25.79 13.23
N ASP A 577 28.50 -26.50 14.00
CA ASP A 577 28.81 -27.70 14.77
C ASP A 577 29.25 -28.84 13.81
N PRO A 578 30.43 -29.47 13.99
CA PRO A 578 30.97 -30.46 13.05
C PRO A 578 30.27 -31.84 13.08
N SER A 579 29.10 -31.96 13.71
CA SER A 579 28.44 -33.26 13.94
C SER A 579 27.30 -33.61 12.96
N VAL A 580 27.04 -32.80 11.91
CA VAL A 580 25.87 -33.03 11.00
C VAL A 580 26.25 -33.36 9.54
N LEU A 581 27.52 -33.64 9.25
CA LEU A 581 27.95 -34.04 7.90
C LEU A 581 28.40 -35.50 7.88
N HIS A 582 27.45 -36.43 7.86
CA HIS A 582 27.54 -37.73 7.19
C HIS A 582 26.17 -38.42 7.21
N ILE A 583 25.48 -38.42 6.07
CA ILE A 583 24.70 -39.50 5.41
C ILE A 583 23.98 -38.89 4.21
#